data_AF-A0A4Q2XS08-F1
#
_entry.id   AF-A0A4Q2XS08-F1
#
_cell.length_a   1.000
_cell.length_b   1.000
_cell.length_c   1.000
_cell.angle_alpha   90.00
_cell.angle_beta   90.00
_cell.angle_gamma   90.00
#
_symmetry.space_group_name_H-M   'P 1'
#
loop_
_entity.id
_entity.type
_entity.pdbx_description
1 polymer ?
#
loop_
_entity_poly.entity_id
_entity_poly.type
_entity_poly.pdbx_seq_one_letter_code
_entity_poly.pdbx_strand_id
1 'polypeptide(L)'
;MRNAPLGFFDSGVGGLTVVRAVQQLLPAEDIVYLGDTARVPYGSKSPETIRQFAHEDVRFLLDRGVKMVVVACNTATAHALPSLQERYQVPIIGVIEPGVDAVLADPGAQRIGIIATRGTVRSHA
;
A
#
# COMPACT_ATOMS: atom_id res chain seq x y z
N MET A 1 15.51 16.85 -2.79
CA MET A 1 14.57 15.72 -2.64
C MET A 1 15.08 14.55 -1.80
N ARG A 2 16.39 14.34 -1.59
CA ARG A 2 16.90 13.19 -0.79
C ARG A 2 16.33 13.07 0.64
N ASN A 3 16.04 14.21 1.28
CA ASN A 3 15.55 14.28 2.67
C ASN A 3 14.02 14.45 2.78
N ALA A 4 13.26 14.29 1.69
CA ALA A 4 11.80 14.30 1.79
C ALA A 4 11.30 12.97 2.40
N PRO A 5 10.19 12.96 3.14
CA PRO A 5 9.70 11.77 3.82
C PRO A 5 9.12 10.73 2.86
N LEU A 6 9.01 9.49 3.33
CA LEU A 6 8.24 8.43 2.70
C LEU A 6 6.75 8.58 3.08
N GLY A 7 5.87 8.57 2.09
CA GLY A 7 4.43 8.60 2.28
C GLY A 7 3.87 7.18 2.41
N PHE A 8 3.01 6.94 3.39
CA PHE A 8 2.29 5.68 3.55
C PHE A 8 0.81 5.99 3.66
N PHE A 9 -0.03 5.21 2.98
CA PHE A 9 -1.46 5.24 3.25
C PHE A 9 -2.06 3.85 3.44
N ASP A 10 -3.09 3.77 4.27
CA ASP A 10 -3.91 2.59 4.49
C ASP A 10 -5.38 3.02 4.67
N SER A 11 -6.31 2.09 4.45
CA SER A 11 -7.75 2.29 4.70
C SER A 11 -8.11 2.51 6.18
N GLY A 12 -7.14 2.39 7.09
CA GLY A 12 -7.33 2.48 8.52
C GLY A 12 -6.00 2.57 9.24
N VAL A 13 -5.81 1.73 10.26
CA VAL A 13 -4.60 1.71 11.10
C VAL A 13 -3.74 0.45 10.91
N GLY A 14 -4.18 -0.50 10.08
CA GLY A 14 -3.51 -1.79 9.89
C GLY A 14 -2.12 -1.63 9.25
N GLY A 15 -1.99 -0.63 8.37
CA GLY A 15 -0.74 -0.26 7.71
C GLY A 15 0.36 0.23 8.66
N LEU A 16 0.07 0.50 9.93
CA LEU A 16 1.10 0.78 10.93
C LEU A 16 2.05 -0.41 11.16
N THR A 17 1.61 -1.63 10.84
CA THR A 17 2.50 -2.81 10.84
C THR A 17 3.61 -2.70 9.80
N VAL A 18 3.29 -2.19 8.61
CA VAL A 18 4.26 -1.91 7.53
C VAL A 18 5.18 -0.76 7.94
N VAL A 19 4.64 0.33 8.49
CA VAL A 19 5.44 1.45 8.99
C VAL A 19 6.45 0.98 10.03
N ARG A 20 6.01 0.18 11.01
CA ARG A 20 6.90 -0.36 12.05
C ARG A 20 8.05 -1.18 11.45
N ALA A 21 7.77 -2.05 10.49
CA ALA A 21 8.79 -2.85 9.83
C ALA A 21 9.78 -1.97 9.05
N VAL A 22 9.30 -0.96 8.34
CA VAL A 22 10.15 -0.02 7.60
C VAL A 22 11.03 0.80 8.55
N GLN A 23 10.49 1.33 9.66
CA GLN A 23 11.28 2.07 10.64
C GLN A 23 12.41 1.24 11.25
N GLN A 24 12.20 -0.07 11.41
CA GLN A 24 13.25 -0.98 11.90
C GLN A 24 14.37 -1.19 10.87
N LEU A 25 14.05 -1.23 9.59
CA LEU A 25 15.01 -1.44 8.50
C LEU A 25 15.68 -0.14 8.03
N LEU A 26 14.95 0.97 8.06
CA LEU A 26 15.32 2.29 7.56
C LEU A 26 15.11 3.36 8.65
N PRO A 27 15.86 3.30 9.76
CA PRO A 27 15.63 4.18 10.92
C PRO A 27 15.92 5.66 10.67
N ALA A 28 16.60 5.98 9.57
CA ALA A 28 16.94 7.35 9.18
C ALA A 28 15.90 7.99 8.22
N GLU A 29 14.87 7.25 7.81
CA GLU A 29 13.83 7.76 6.91
C GLU A 29 12.67 8.39 7.69
N ASP A 30 12.32 9.63 7.33
CA ASP A 30 11.12 10.29 7.85
C ASP A 30 9.87 9.70 7.18
N ILE A 31 8.78 9.58 7.94
CA ILE A 31 7.54 8.96 7.49
C ILE A 31 6.34 9.88 7.69
N VAL A 32 5.51 10.01 6.65
CA VAL A 32 4.16 10.59 6.72
C VAL A 32 3.16 9.46 6.51
N TYR A 33 2.32 9.20 7.51
CA TYR A 33 1.28 8.16 7.44
C TYR A 33 -0.12 8.77 7.36
N LEU A 34 -0.92 8.31 6.40
CA LEU A 34 -2.33 8.63 6.25
C LEU A 34 -3.17 7.36 6.49
N GLY A 35 -3.92 7.35 7.59
CA GLY A 35 -4.93 6.33 7.83
C GLY A 35 -6.32 6.84 7.45
N ASP A 36 -6.91 6.30 6.38
CA ASP A 36 -8.20 6.72 5.86
C ASP A 36 -9.40 6.13 6.63
N THR A 37 -9.39 6.37 7.93
CA THR A 37 -10.36 5.82 8.88
C THR A 37 -11.79 6.31 8.65
N ALA A 38 -11.99 7.44 7.96
CA ALA A 38 -13.31 7.96 7.64
C ALA A 38 -14.08 7.10 6.62
N ARG A 39 -13.38 6.30 5.80
CA ARG A 39 -13.96 5.50 4.72
C ARG A 39 -13.72 3.99 4.89
N VAL A 40 -13.23 3.57 6.06
CA VAL A 40 -13.01 2.16 6.43
C VAL A 40 -14.34 1.35 6.43
N PRO A 41 -14.33 0.05 6.08
CA PRO A 41 -13.26 -0.73 5.47
C PRO A 41 -13.33 -0.73 3.93
N TYR A 42 -12.18 -0.62 3.27
CA TYR A 42 -12.07 -0.70 1.81
C TYR A 42 -12.51 -2.06 1.26
N GLY A 43 -12.27 -3.16 1.99
CA GLY A 43 -12.61 -4.52 1.55
C GLY A 43 -14.09 -4.79 1.27
N SER A 44 -14.98 -3.84 1.55
CA SER A 44 -16.42 -3.89 1.27
C SER A 44 -16.87 -2.98 0.12
N LYS A 45 -15.97 -2.15 -0.43
CA LYS A 45 -16.28 -1.14 -1.45
C LYS A 45 -16.04 -1.70 -2.86
N SER A 46 -16.55 -1.01 -3.88
CA SER A 46 -16.29 -1.38 -5.27
C SER A 46 -14.86 -1.01 -5.68
N PRO A 47 -14.29 -1.68 -6.71
CA PRO A 47 -12.97 -1.33 -7.24
C PRO A 47 -12.86 0.14 -7.67
N GLU A 48 -13.92 0.71 -8.25
CA GLU A 48 -13.97 2.11 -8.68
C GLU A 48 -13.83 3.06 -7.49
N THR A 49 -14.57 2.80 -6.41
CA THR A 49 -14.50 3.59 -5.18
C THR A 49 -13.12 3.46 -4.53
N ILE A 50 -12.55 2.26 -4.48
CA ILE A 50 -11.21 2.04 -3.91
C ILE A 50 -10.16 2.82 -4.70
N ARG A 51 -10.21 2.78 -6.04
CA ARG A 51 -9.31 3.56 -6.92
C ARG A 51 -9.45 5.05 -6.66
N GLN A 52 -10.67 5.56 -6.60
CA GLN A 52 -10.92 6.97 -6.32
C GLN A 52 -10.28 7.39 -4.99
N PHE A 53 -10.56 6.66 -3.90
CA PHE A 53 -10.02 7.01 -2.59
C PHE A 53 -8.49 6.92 -2.58
N ALA A 54 -7.90 5.88 -3.19
CA ALA A 54 -6.46 5.76 -3.29
C ALA A 54 -5.81 6.93 -4.05
N HIS A 55 -6.43 7.44 -5.12
CA HIS A 55 -5.95 8.64 -5.81
C HIS A 55 -6.03 9.90 -4.93
N GLU A 56 -7.10 10.05 -4.15
CA GLU A 56 -7.24 11.15 -3.18
C GLU A 56 -6.18 11.09 -2.10
N ASP A 57 -5.91 9.89 -1.57
CA ASP A 57 -4.91 9.62 -0.53
C ASP A 57 -3.48 9.89 -1.03
N VAL A 58 -3.13 9.43 -2.24
CA VAL A 58 -1.83 9.73 -2.87
C VAL A 58 -1.67 11.23 -3.08
N ARG A 59 -2.70 11.91 -3.58
CA ARG A 59 -2.62 13.35 -3.85
C ARG A 59 -2.40 14.14 -2.55
N PHE A 60 -3.08 13.76 -1.47
CA PHE A 60 -2.82 14.34 -0.14
C PHE A 60 -1.37 14.14 0.31
N LEU A 61 -0.79 12.94 0.14
CA LEU A 61 0.61 12.68 0.50
C LEU A 61 1.58 13.49 -0.36
N LEU A 62 1.32 13.64 -1.66
CA LEU A 62 2.12 14.47 -2.55
C LEU A 62 2.11 15.94 -2.12
N ASP A 63 0.95 16.47 -1.69
CA ASP A 63 0.84 17.83 -1.16
C ASP A 63 1.63 18.01 0.16
N ARG A 64 1.98 16.91 0.84
CA ARG A 64 2.90 16.90 2.01
C ARG A 64 4.37 16.75 1.63
N GLY A 65 4.70 16.73 0.33
CA GLY A 65 6.07 16.74 -0.16
C GLY A 65 6.82 15.43 0.01
N VAL A 66 6.13 14.28 -0.04
CA VAL A 66 6.77 12.96 0.05
C VAL A 66 7.59 12.64 -1.20
N LYS A 67 8.71 11.93 -1.05
CA LYS A 67 9.55 11.48 -2.20
C LYS A 67 9.08 10.18 -2.85
N MET A 68 8.24 9.42 -2.16
CA MET A 68 7.76 8.09 -2.56
C MET A 68 6.46 7.79 -1.80
N VAL A 69 5.59 6.96 -2.36
CA VAL A 69 4.40 6.45 -1.68
C VAL A 69 4.41 4.93 -1.56
N VAL A 70 4.01 4.44 -0.39
CA VAL A 70 3.75 3.03 -0.10
C VAL A 70 2.26 2.85 0.15
N VAL A 71 1.62 2.02 -0.67
CA VAL A 71 0.25 1.57 -0.48
C VAL A 71 0.27 0.45 0.56
N ALA A 72 0.07 0.79 1.84
CA ALA A 72 0.18 -0.16 2.96
C ALA A 72 -1.07 -1.04 3.15
N CYS A 73 -2.13 -0.80 2.39
CA CYS A 73 -3.36 -1.58 2.40
C CYS A 73 -3.37 -2.65 1.30
N ASN A 74 -3.45 -3.94 1.65
CA ASN A 74 -3.58 -5.02 0.66
C ASN A 74 -4.76 -4.81 -0.31
N THR A 75 -5.90 -4.30 0.16
CA THR A 75 -7.06 -4.07 -0.70
C THR A 75 -6.84 -2.88 -1.65
N ALA A 76 -6.22 -1.79 -1.19
CA ALA A 76 -5.90 -0.69 -2.08
C ALA A 76 -4.82 -1.10 -3.10
N THR A 77 -3.81 -1.86 -2.67
CA THR A 77 -2.78 -2.41 -3.57
C THR A 77 -3.44 -3.23 -4.69
N ALA A 78 -4.30 -4.16 -4.33
CA ALA A 78 -4.97 -5.07 -5.25
C ALA A 78 -5.79 -4.37 -6.36
N HIS A 79 -6.44 -3.23 -6.04
CA HIS A 79 -7.39 -2.57 -6.95
C HIS A 79 -6.86 -1.30 -7.60
N ALA A 80 -5.88 -0.64 -6.98
CA ALA A 80 -5.46 0.71 -7.39
C ALA A 80 -3.98 0.82 -7.80
N LEU A 81 -3.09 -0.07 -7.36
CA LEU A 81 -1.65 0.11 -7.58
C LEU A 81 -1.27 0.39 -9.06
N PRO A 82 -1.76 -0.37 -10.06
CA PRO A 82 -1.41 -0.10 -11.46
C PRO A 82 -1.81 1.30 -11.92
N SER A 83 -3.04 1.74 -11.59
CA SER A 83 -3.53 3.08 -11.95
C SER A 83 -2.76 4.20 -11.24
N LEU A 84 -2.29 3.96 -10.02
CA LEU A 84 -1.45 4.93 -9.31
C LEU A 84 -0.08 5.05 -9.96
N GLN A 85 0.56 3.92 -10.28
CA GLN A 85 1.87 3.89 -10.94
C GLN A 85 1.84 4.51 -12.35
N GLU A 86 0.74 4.33 -13.09
CA GLU A 86 0.56 4.97 -14.40
C GLU A 86 0.37 6.48 -14.27
N ARG A 87 -0.35 6.95 -13.25
CA ARG A 87 -0.75 8.36 -13.11
C ARG A 87 0.33 9.26 -12.51
N TYR A 88 1.12 8.77 -11.56
CA TYR A 88 2.02 9.59 -10.76
C TYR A 88 3.49 9.29 -11.08
N GLN A 89 4.33 10.33 -11.12
CA GLN A 89 5.75 10.20 -11.45
C GLN A 89 6.63 9.78 -10.26
N VAL A 90 6.17 9.98 -9.02
CA VAL A 90 6.91 9.50 -7.85
C VAL A 90 6.84 7.97 -7.80
N PRO A 91 7.86 7.29 -7.26
CA PRO A 91 7.76 5.85 -7.05
C PRO A 91 6.57 5.51 -6.15
N ILE A 92 5.74 4.56 -6.58
CA ILE A 92 4.63 4.01 -5.79
C ILE A 92 4.77 2.49 -5.75
N ILE A 93 4.83 1.94 -4.54
CA ILE A 93 4.92 0.49 -4.31
C ILE A 93 3.73 0.01 -3.48
N GLY A 94 3.34 -1.25 -3.68
CA GLY A 94 2.34 -1.92 -2.87
C GLY A 94 2.94 -3.02 -1.99
N VAL A 95 2.06 -3.70 -1.25
CA VAL A 95 2.45 -4.72 -0.27
C VAL A 95 2.23 -6.17 -0.72
N ILE A 96 1.61 -6.39 -1.89
CA ILE A 96 1.32 -7.76 -2.39
C ILE A 96 2.58 -8.38 -3.02
N GLU A 97 3.14 -7.74 -4.03
CA GLU A 97 4.30 -8.27 -4.79
C GLU A 97 5.51 -8.58 -3.90
N PRO A 98 5.93 -7.74 -2.92
CA PRO A 98 7.01 -8.10 -2.00
C PRO A 98 6.72 -9.34 -1.15
N GLY A 99 5.45 -9.58 -0.81
CA GLY A 99 5.03 -10.78 -0.09
C GLY A 99 5.09 -12.03 -0.97
N VAL A 100 4.74 -11.91 -2.25
CA VAL A 100 4.87 -12.98 -3.24
C VAL A 100 6.34 -13.31 -3.47
N ASP A 101 7.18 -12.31 -3.70
CA ASP A 101 8.63 -12.50 -3.92
C ASP A 101 9.29 -13.21 -2.74
N ALA A 102 8.94 -12.82 -1.50
CA ALA A 102 9.46 -13.45 -0.30
C ALA A 102 9.08 -14.95 -0.21
N VAL A 103 7.88 -15.32 -0.64
CA VAL A 103 7.44 -16.72 -0.66
C VAL A 103 8.12 -17.50 -1.79
N LEU A 104 8.26 -16.91 -2.97
CA LEU A 104 8.90 -17.55 -4.13
C LEU A 104 10.41 -17.72 -3.95
N ALA A 105 11.04 -16.95 -3.06
CA ALA A 105 12.43 -17.14 -2.68
C ALA A 105 12.67 -18.45 -1.91
N ASP A 106 11.64 -19.10 -1.36
CA ASP A 106 11.74 -20.41 -0.72
C ASP A 106 11.49 -21.54 -1.75
N PRO A 107 12.53 -22.30 -2.16
CA PRO A 107 12.38 -23.39 -3.13
C PRO A 107 11.53 -24.56 -2.60
N GLY A 108 11.25 -24.61 -1.30
CA GLY A 108 10.36 -25.60 -0.68
C GLY A 108 8.87 -25.26 -0.74
N ALA A 109 8.51 -24.03 -1.13
CA ALA A 109 7.13 -23.55 -1.14
C ALA A 109 6.33 -24.14 -2.33
N GLN A 110 5.76 -25.34 -2.14
CA GLN A 110 4.98 -26.02 -3.18
C GLN A 110 3.47 -25.74 -3.15
N ARG A 111 2.92 -25.37 -1.98
CA ARG A 111 1.49 -25.10 -1.78
C ARG A 111 1.35 -23.89 -0.86
N ILE A 112 0.78 -22.81 -1.38
CA ILE A 112 0.70 -21.52 -0.71
C ILE A 112 -0.77 -21.18 -0.44
N GLY A 113 -1.09 -20.91 0.82
CA GLY A 113 -2.40 -20.40 1.23
C GLY A 113 -2.35 -18.89 1.43
N ILE A 114 -3.37 -18.17 0.96
CA ILE A 114 -3.49 -16.72 1.14
C ILE A 114 -4.78 -16.43 1.90
N ILE A 115 -4.68 -15.62 2.95
CA ILE A 115 -5.82 -15.08 3.70
C ILE A 115 -5.83 -13.57 3.53
N ALA A 116 -6.97 -13.03 3.10
CA ALA A 116 -7.13 -11.60 2.87
C ALA A 116 -8.61 -11.19 2.96
N THR A 117 -8.87 -9.88 2.88
CA THR A 117 -10.25 -9.38 2.80
C THR A 117 -10.93 -9.88 1.53
N ARG A 118 -12.28 -9.86 1.51
CA ARG A 118 -13.05 -10.25 0.32
C ARG A 118 -12.66 -9.44 -0.93
N GLY A 119 -12.38 -8.14 -0.77
CA GLY A 119 -11.95 -7.28 -1.86
C GLY A 119 -10.62 -7.73 -2.46
N THR A 120 -9.65 -8.09 -1.63
CA THR A 120 -8.34 -8.59 -2.10
C THR A 120 -8.47 -9.99 -2.72
N VAL A 121 -9.22 -10.92 -2.13
CA VAL A 121 -9.36 -12.27 -2.72
C VAL A 121 -10.07 -12.23 -4.08
N ARG A 122 -11.09 -11.36 -4.23
CA ARG A 122 -11.85 -11.23 -5.48
C ARG A 122 -11.11 -10.50 -6.60
N SER A 123 -10.04 -9.76 -6.30
CA SER A 123 -9.28 -9.08 -7.35
C SER A 123 -8.43 -10.05 -8.17
N HIS A 124 -8.10 -11.23 -7.63
CA HIS A 124 -7.13 -12.16 -8.23
C HIS A 124 -5.79 -11.48 -8.54
N ALA A 125 -5.42 -10.50 -7.71
CA ALA A 125 -4.17 -9.75 -7.80
C ALA A 125 -3.02 -10.54 -7.15
#